data_AF-A0A8J2X5G2-F1
#
_entry.id   AF-A0A8J2X5G2-F1
#
_cell.length_a   1.000
_cell.length_b   1.000
_cell.length_c   1.000
_cell.angle_alpha   90.00
_cell.angle_beta   90.00
_cell.angle_gamma   90.00
#
_symmetry.space_group_name_H-M   'P 1'
#
loop_
_entity.id
_entity.type
_entity.pdbx_description
1 polymer ?
#
loop_
_entity_poly.entity_id
_entity_poly.type
_entity_poly.pdbx_seq_one_letter_code
_entity_poly.pdbx_strand_id
1 'polypeptide(L)'
;MRASLVLLLLRPTRAGDCIDMNFCNGHGHCEPATDTCDCYEGWGAKTDVALYKLHDCSGRTCPSGPAWADVASDSKTAHAPAECSGKGTCNKATGTCKCVSGFSGDACQRFGCLYDCSGHGQCVSMKKMATMPNALPLSKPATYTGLETTERWDQDRIYGCVCDSSWPVGLGPGQRQEPEWFGPWCSLRHCPSGDDPYTTHVDETNCTGVTAAGGYGVGEKGNLCQVDCANRGKCDTETGECSCWTGSYGHDCTLLSALAR
;
A
#
# COMPACT_ATOMS: atom_id res chain seq x y z
N MET A 1 9.90 -56.26 -69.70
CA MET A 1 10.19 -55.21 -68.70
C MET A 1 9.09 -54.15 -68.80
N ARG A 2 8.11 -54.16 -67.90
CA ARG A 2 7.10 -53.09 -67.79
C ARG A 2 7.37 -52.39 -66.46
N ALA A 3 7.88 -51.17 -66.52
CA ALA A 3 8.14 -50.35 -65.36
C ALA A 3 6.81 -49.81 -64.82
N SER A 4 6.43 -50.22 -63.62
CA SER A 4 5.31 -49.61 -62.89
C SER A 4 5.76 -48.27 -62.33
N LEU A 5 5.26 -47.19 -62.92
CA LEU A 5 5.46 -45.83 -62.43
C LEU A 5 4.53 -45.61 -61.23
N VAL A 6 5.08 -45.67 -60.02
CA VAL A 6 4.36 -45.29 -58.79
C VAL A 6 4.35 -43.77 -58.70
N LEU A 7 3.21 -43.16 -59.03
CA LEU A 7 2.99 -41.73 -58.85
C LEU A 7 2.76 -41.45 -57.36
N LEU A 8 3.80 -40.98 -56.65
CA LEU A 8 3.62 -40.42 -55.30
C LEU A 8 2.76 -39.15 -55.42
N LEU A 9 1.49 -39.25 -55.05
CA LEU A 9 0.65 -38.08 -54.79
C LEU A 9 1.16 -37.42 -53.50
N LEU A 10 2.06 -36.44 -53.65
CA LEU A 10 2.31 -35.48 -52.58
C LEU A 10 0.99 -34.76 -52.33
N ARG A 11 0.31 -35.09 -51.23
CA ARG A 11 -0.81 -34.28 -50.75
C ARG A 11 -0.23 -32.91 -50.46
N PRO A 12 -0.72 -31.81 -51.07
CA PRO A 12 -0.31 -30.49 -50.62
C PRO A 12 -0.65 -30.42 -49.12
N THR A 13 0.37 -30.25 -48.28
CA THR A 13 0.15 -29.77 -46.92
C THR A 13 -0.56 -28.45 -47.09
N ARG A 14 -1.84 -28.39 -46.70
CA ARG A 14 -2.58 -27.13 -46.69
C ARG A 14 -1.79 -26.20 -45.76
N ALA A 15 -1.09 -25.23 -46.33
CA ALA A 15 -0.56 -24.12 -45.54
C ALA A 15 -1.78 -23.49 -44.87
N GLY A 16 -1.77 -23.44 -43.55
CA GLY A 16 -2.81 -22.75 -42.80
C GLY A 16 -2.51 -21.26 -42.88
N ASP A 17 -3.38 -20.47 -43.49
CA ASP A 17 -3.14 -19.02 -43.62
C ASP A 17 -3.65 -18.24 -42.38
N CYS A 18 -3.87 -18.91 -41.24
CA CYS A 18 -4.47 -18.38 -40.02
C CYS A 18 -5.85 -17.71 -40.23
N ILE A 19 -6.58 -18.11 -41.27
CA ILE A 19 -7.89 -17.55 -41.63
C ILE A 19 -8.90 -17.76 -40.50
N ASP A 20 -8.89 -18.95 -39.89
CA ASP A 20 -9.79 -19.30 -38.78
C ASP A 20 -9.50 -18.47 -37.50
N MET A 21 -8.33 -17.83 -37.44
CA MET A 21 -7.91 -16.88 -36.40
C MET A 21 -7.96 -15.42 -36.86
N ASN A 22 -8.70 -15.14 -37.93
CA ASN A 22 -8.85 -13.80 -38.51
C ASN A 22 -7.49 -13.12 -38.80
N PHE A 23 -6.55 -13.89 -39.38
CA PHE A 23 -5.18 -13.43 -39.68
C PHE A 23 -4.47 -12.84 -38.44
N CYS A 24 -4.57 -13.57 -37.31
CA CYS A 24 -4.02 -13.15 -36.02
C CYS A 24 -4.53 -11.78 -35.56
N ASN A 25 -5.75 -11.42 -36.02
CA ASN A 25 -6.39 -10.12 -35.80
C ASN A 25 -5.50 -8.90 -36.10
N GLY A 26 -4.48 -9.05 -36.96
CA GLY A 26 -3.50 -8.00 -37.26
C GLY A 26 -2.51 -7.70 -36.11
N HIS A 27 -2.51 -8.51 -35.05
CA HIS A 27 -1.67 -8.35 -33.87
C HIS A 27 -0.66 -9.49 -33.69
N GLY A 28 -0.31 -10.19 -34.77
CA GLY A 28 0.67 -11.25 -34.76
C GLY A 28 1.13 -11.63 -36.16
N HIS A 29 2.21 -12.40 -36.20
CA HIS A 29 2.68 -13.04 -37.42
C HIS A 29 2.08 -14.46 -37.52
N CYS A 30 1.47 -14.79 -38.65
CA CYS A 30 0.99 -16.14 -38.91
C CYS A 30 2.15 -17.04 -39.36
N GLU A 31 2.33 -18.20 -38.72
CA GLU A 31 3.21 -19.28 -39.18
C GLU A 31 2.40 -20.27 -40.03
N PRO A 32 2.53 -20.25 -41.37
CA PRO A 32 1.61 -21.00 -42.21
C PRO A 32 1.82 -22.51 -42.20
N ALA A 33 2.99 -22.98 -41.76
CA ALA A 33 3.27 -24.40 -41.64
C ALA A 33 2.51 -25.06 -40.48
N THR A 34 2.20 -24.31 -39.43
CA THR A 34 1.55 -24.81 -38.21
C THR A 34 0.16 -24.23 -37.97
N ASP A 35 -0.27 -23.24 -38.75
CA ASP A 35 -1.54 -22.52 -38.59
C ASP A 35 -1.66 -21.89 -37.19
N THR A 36 -0.57 -21.26 -36.73
CA THR A 36 -0.45 -20.64 -35.39
C THR A 36 -0.03 -19.19 -35.49
N CYS A 37 -0.48 -18.34 -34.56
CA CYS A 37 -0.06 -16.95 -34.46
C CYS A 37 1.07 -16.75 -33.45
N ASP A 38 2.11 -16.01 -33.86
CA ASP A 38 3.11 -15.42 -32.96
C ASP A 38 2.71 -13.97 -32.68
N CYS A 39 2.07 -13.74 -31.54
CA CYS A 39 1.48 -12.44 -31.21
C CYS A 39 2.54 -11.38 -30.87
N TYR A 40 2.21 -10.12 -31.16
CA TYR A 40 3.00 -8.97 -30.77
C TYR A 40 2.90 -8.69 -29.25
N GLU A 41 3.87 -7.96 -28.71
CA GLU A 41 3.87 -7.47 -27.33
C GLU A 41 2.56 -6.75 -27.02
N GLY A 42 1.98 -7.03 -25.85
CA GLY A 42 0.69 -6.44 -25.48
C GLY A 42 -0.52 -7.19 -26.05
N TRP A 43 -0.33 -8.28 -26.79
CA TRP A 43 -1.40 -9.07 -27.44
C TRP A 43 -1.26 -10.59 -27.26
N GLY A 44 -0.37 -11.02 -26.36
CA GLY A 44 -0.13 -12.43 -26.08
C GLY A 44 1.21 -12.96 -26.60
N ALA A 45 2.20 -12.08 -26.79
CA ALA A 45 3.57 -12.48 -27.08
C ALA A 45 4.11 -13.42 -26.00
N LYS A 46 5.16 -14.19 -26.33
CA LYS A 46 5.78 -15.13 -25.36
C LYS A 46 6.32 -14.43 -24.13
N THR A 47 6.80 -13.21 -24.31
CA THR A 47 7.33 -12.26 -23.32
C THR A 47 6.26 -11.64 -22.42
N ASP A 48 5.00 -11.55 -22.87
CA ASP A 48 3.91 -11.03 -22.03
C ASP A 48 3.69 -11.92 -20.80
N VAL A 49 3.56 -11.30 -19.63
CA VAL A 49 3.19 -12.03 -18.40
C VAL A 49 1.68 -11.89 -18.19
N ALA A 50 0.93 -12.90 -18.64
CA ALA A 50 -0.52 -12.94 -18.59
C ALA A 50 -1.02 -14.28 -18.04
N LEU A 51 -2.14 -14.27 -17.30
CA LEU A 51 -2.77 -15.52 -16.84
C LEU A 51 -3.29 -16.35 -18.01
N TYR A 52 -3.78 -15.67 -19.04
CA TYR A 52 -4.28 -16.27 -20.27
C TYR A 52 -4.00 -15.37 -21.47
N LYS A 53 -3.52 -15.99 -22.55
CA LYS A 53 -3.19 -15.36 -23.83
C LYS A 53 -4.10 -15.98 -24.90
N LEU A 54 -4.75 -15.14 -25.70
CA LEU A 54 -5.59 -15.62 -26.80
C LEU A 54 -4.69 -16.02 -27.97
N HIS A 55 -4.94 -17.21 -28.53
CA HIS A 55 -4.10 -17.79 -29.57
C HIS A 55 -4.22 -17.08 -30.92
N ASP A 56 -5.24 -16.24 -31.10
CA ASP A 56 -5.51 -15.46 -32.31
C ASP A 56 -5.09 -13.99 -32.17
N CYS A 57 -4.42 -13.63 -31.06
CA CYS A 57 -3.98 -12.27 -30.75
C CYS A 57 -5.10 -11.21 -30.70
N SER A 58 -6.36 -11.63 -30.50
CA SER A 58 -7.52 -10.71 -30.46
C SER A 58 -7.64 -9.92 -29.16
N GLY A 59 -6.99 -10.36 -28.08
CA GLY A 59 -7.08 -9.73 -26.77
C GLY A 59 -5.73 -9.20 -26.28
N ARG A 60 -5.79 -8.02 -25.67
CA ARG A 60 -4.67 -7.37 -25.02
C ARG A 60 -4.14 -8.17 -23.84
N THR A 61 -2.86 -8.09 -23.56
CA THR A 61 -2.29 -8.43 -22.25
C THR A 61 -2.22 -7.18 -21.41
N CYS A 62 -2.28 -7.33 -20.08
CA CYS A 62 -2.17 -6.21 -19.17
C CYS A 62 -0.76 -6.11 -18.59
N PRO A 63 -0.36 -4.92 -18.09
CA PRO A 63 0.89 -4.74 -17.36
C PRO A 63 1.05 -5.76 -16.24
N SER A 64 2.26 -6.29 -16.13
CA SER A 64 2.66 -7.13 -15.02
C SER A 64 3.58 -6.37 -14.09
N GLY A 65 3.44 -6.61 -12.79
CA GLY A 65 4.37 -6.16 -11.76
C GLY A 65 4.70 -7.34 -10.84
N PRO A 66 5.62 -7.17 -9.88
CA PRO A 66 5.95 -8.26 -8.98
C PRO A 66 4.69 -8.65 -8.19
N ALA A 67 4.43 -9.95 -8.01
CA ALA A 67 3.21 -10.42 -7.38
C ALA A 67 3.12 -9.98 -5.92
N TRP A 68 1.92 -9.64 -5.43
CA TRP A 68 1.71 -9.37 -4.00
C TRP A 68 1.79 -10.63 -3.13
N ALA A 69 1.50 -11.78 -3.72
CA ALA A 69 1.63 -13.09 -3.10
C ALA A 69 1.91 -14.11 -4.20
N ASP A 70 2.94 -14.93 -3.98
CA ASP A 70 3.34 -16.04 -4.83
C ASP A 70 4.03 -17.12 -4.00
N VAL A 71 4.25 -18.28 -4.61
CA VAL A 71 5.10 -19.31 -4.03
C VAL A 71 6.54 -18.95 -4.35
N ALA A 72 7.36 -18.72 -3.34
CA ALA A 72 8.78 -18.43 -3.50
C ALA A 72 9.46 -19.55 -4.30
N SER A 73 10.28 -19.18 -5.28
CA SER A 73 11.01 -20.13 -6.10
C SER A 73 12.25 -20.70 -5.39
N ASP A 74 12.80 -19.94 -4.44
CA ASP A 74 13.87 -20.37 -3.54
C ASP A 74 13.88 -19.52 -2.25
N SER A 75 14.88 -19.71 -1.39
CA SER A 75 14.97 -19.02 -0.09
C SER A 75 15.22 -17.50 -0.15
N LYS A 76 15.52 -16.96 -1.33
CA LYS A 76 15.84 -15.55 -1.57
C LYS A 76 15.08 -14.93 -2.75
N THR A 77 14.26 -15.72 -3.45
CA THR A 77 13.53 -15.30 -4.65
C THR A 77 12.04 -15.53 -4.49
N ALA A 78 11.28 -14.44 -4.51
CA ALA A 78 9.81 -14.41 -4.49
C ALA A 78 9.34 -13.19 -5.30
N HIS A 79 8.02 -12.96 -5.34
CA HIS A 79 7.37 -11.88 -6.07
C HIS A 79 7.64 -11.92 -7.58
N ALA A 80 7.56 -13.10 -8.18
CA ALA A 80 7.60 -13.25 -9.64
C ALA A 80 6.58 -12.31 -10.31
N PRO A 81 6.89 -11.77 -11.51
CA PRO A 81 5.94 -10.94 -12.23
C PRO A 81 4.60 -11.65 -12.41
N ALA A 82 3.50 -10.93 -12.20
CA ALA A 82 2.15 -11.41 -12.42
C ALA A 82 1.31 -10.33 -13.11
N GLU A 83 0.40 -10.75 -13.99
CA GLU A 83 -0.60 -9.87 -14.62
C GLU A 83 -1.36 -9.12 -13.52
N CYS A 84 -1.37 -7.79 -13.61
CA CYS A 84 -1.97 -6.94 -12.58
C CYS A 84 -1.47 -7.24 -11.15
N SER A 85 -0.20 -7.65 -11.00
CA SER A 85 0.44 -8.01 -9.72
C SER A 85 -0.35 -9.03 -8.88
N GLY A 86 -1.26 -9.79 -9.51
CA GLY A 86 -2.20 -10.67 -8.82
C GLY A 86 -3.21 -9.93 -7.93
N LYS A 87 -3.42 -8.63 -8.12
CA LYS A 87 -4.37 -7.76 -7.39
C LYS A 87 -5.24 -6.92 -8.32
N GLY A 88 -5.60 -7.48 -9.46
CA GLY A 88 -6.57 -6.90 -10.37
C GLY A 88 -7.03 -7.87 -11.43
N THR A 89 -8.01 -7.44 -12.23
CA THR A 89 -8.49 -8.17 -13.40
C THR A 89 -8.08 -7.43 -14.66
N CYS A 90 -7.52 -8.16 -15.63
CA CYS A 90 -7.13 -7.58 -16.91
C CYS A 90 -8.35 -7.35 -17.81
N ASN A 91 -8.53 -6.13 -18.32
CA ASN A 91 -9.45 -5.87 -19.41
C ASN A 91 -8.76 -6.15 -20.76
N LYS A 92 -9.09 -7.27 -21.39
CA LYS A 92 -8.50 -7.72 -22.66
C LYS A 92 -8.85 -6.82 -23.87
N ALA A 93 -9.84 -5.93 -23.77
CA ALA A 93 -10.12 -4.96 -24.83
C ALA A 93 -9.17 -3.76 -24.78
N THR A 94 -8.80 -3.32 -23.57
CA THR A 94 -8.02 -2.08 -23.36
C THR A 94 -6.56 -2.34 -22.97
N GLY A 95 -6.23 -3.51 -22.44
CA GLY A 95 -4.91 -3.83 -21.88
C GLY A 95 -4.66 -3.16 -20.53
N THR A 96 -5.70 -2.75 -19.81
CA THR A 96 -5.58 -2.06 -18.52
C THR A 96 -6.06 -2.94 -17.37
N CYS A 97 -5.36 -2.87 -16.24
CA CYS A 97 -5.76 -3.56 -15.02
C CYS A 97 -6.88 -2.81 -14.29
N LYS A 98 -7.94 -3.54 -13.90
CA LYS A 98 -8.91 -3.09 -12.91
C LYS A 98 -8.47 -3.60 -11.54
N CYS A 99 -7.92 -2.73 -10.70
CA CYS A 99 -7.39 -3.11 -9.40
C CYS A 99 -8.47 -3.44 -8.37
N VAL A 100 -8.13 -4.35 -7.46
CA VAL A 100 -8.90 -4.57 -6.23
C VAL A 100 -8.82 -3.32 -5.35
N SER A 101 -9.86 -3.06 -4.55
CA SER A 101 -9.89 -1.91 -3.64
C SER A 101 -8.63 -1.83 -2.76
N GLY A 102 -8.07 -0.62 -2.64
CA GLY A 102 -6.80 -0.35 -1.96
C GLY A 102 -5.54 -0.53 -2.80
N PHE A 103 -5.64 -1.20 -3.96
CA PHE A 103 -4.52 -1.36 -4.89
C PHE A 103 -4.61 -0.37 -6.05
N SER A 104 -3.46 0.08 -6.54
CA SER A 104 -3.33 1.08 -7.59
C SER A 104 -2.04 0.92 -8.41
N GLY A 105 -1.89 1.77 -9.43
CA GLY A 105 -0.84 1.65 -10.45
C GLY A 105 -1.28 0.79 -11.64
N ASP A 106 -0.55 0.91 -12.75
CA ASP A 106 -0.92 0.29 -14.03
C ASP A 106 -1.02 -1.24 -13.97
N ALA A 107 -0.27 -1.86 -13.05
CA ALA A 107 -0.30 -3.28 -12.75
C ALA A 107 -0.86 -3.57 -11.36
N CYS A 108 -1.56 -2.64 -10.69
CA CYS A 108 -2.05 -2.83 -9.30
C CYS A 108 -0.93 -3.17 -8.29
N GLN A 109 0.29 -2.73 -8.60
CA GLN A 109 1.50 -3.06 -7.85
C GLN A 109 1.68 -2.20 -6.59
N ARG A 110 0.88 -1.14 -6.41
CA ARG A 110 0.92 -0.28 -5.22
C ARG A 110 -0.29 -0.55 -4.33
N PHE A 111 -0.07 -0.60 -3.02
CA PHE A 111 -1.11 -0.59 -2.01
C PHE A 111 -1.08 0.78 -1.36
N GLY A 112 -2.08 1.59 -1.69
CA GLY A 112 -2.14 3.00 -1.35
C GLY A 112 -2.74 3.26 0.03
N CYS A 113 -2.69 4.52 0.43
CA CYS A 113 -3.43 4.98 1.59
C CYS A 113 -4.93 4.97 1.27
N LEU A 114 -5.71 4.28 2.10
CA LEU A 114 -7.16 4.34 1.96
C LEU A 114 -7.66 5.73 2.37
N TYR A 115 -8.75 6.16 1.74
CA TYR A 115 -9.41 7.44 1.99
C TYR A 115 -8.51 8.68 1.89
N ASP A 116 -7.35 8.56 1.21
CA ASP A 116 -6.37 9.64 1.05
C ASP A 116 -5.98 10.29 2.39
N CYS A 117 -5.75 9.45 3.40
CA CYS A 117 -5.46 9.89 4.78
C CYS A 117 -6.51 10.85 5.34
N SER A 118 -7.76 10.72 4.88
CA SER A 118 -8.91 11.56 5.24
C SER A 118 -8.69 13.06 5.04
N GLY A 119 -7.69 13.46 4.23
CA GLY A 119 -7.28 14.86 4.08
C GLY A 119 -6.51 15.44 5.28
N HIS A 120 -6.10 14.60 6.22
CA HIS A 120 -5.41 14.96 7.47
C HIS A 120 -4.06 14.25 7.63
N GLY A 121 -3.40 13.98 6.51
CA GLY A 121 -2.08 13.39 6.53
C GLY A 121 -1.44 13.26 5.16
N GLN A 122 -0.17 12.86 5.18
CA GLN A 122 0.62 12.61 3.98
C GLN A 122 0.65 11.12 3.68
N CYS A 123 0.20 10.74 2.48
CA CYS A 123 0.36 9.38 1.98
C CYS A 123 1.79 9.16 1.48
N VAL A 124 2.58 8.36 2.20
CA VAL A 124 4.01 8.16 1.92
C VAL A 124 4.36 6.68 1.84
N SER A 125 5.37 6.33 1.02
CA SER A 125 5.85 4.96 0.92
C SER A 125 6.58 4.53 2.19
N MET A 126 6.70 3.22 2.44
CA MET A 126 7.47 2.67 3.57
C MET A 126 8.90 3.21 3.63
N LYS A 127 9.54 3.35 2.45
CA LYS A 127 10.87 3.97 2.32
C LYS A 127 10.92 5.38 2.88
N LYS A 128 9.93 6.22 2.52
CA LYS A 128 9.88 7.61 2.97
C LYS A 128 9.52 7.68 4.45
N MET A 129 8.51 6.90 4.86
CA MET A 129 8.03 6.84 6.25
C MET A 129 9.16 6.50 7.23
N ALA A 130 10.04 5.55 6.89
CA ALA A 130 11.17 5.17 7.74
C ALA A 130 12.11 6.33 8.10
N THR A 131 12.19 7.36 7.24
CA THR A 131 13.05 8.54 7.45
C THR A 131 12.37 9.66 8.22
N MET A 132 11.07 9.55 8.47
CA MET A 132 10.25 10.62 9.06
C MET A 132 10.22 10.50 10.59
N PRO A 133 10.74 11.47 11.35
CA PRO A 133 10.79 11.39 12.82
C PRO A 133 9.41 11.52 13.49
N ASN A 134 8.38 11.91 12.74
CA ASN A 134 6.99 12.00 13.17
C ASN A 134 6.12 10.84 12.70
N ALA A 135 6.68 9.86 11.97
CA ALA A 135 5.94 8.67 11.57
C ALA A 135 5.78 7.74 12.78
N LEU A 136 4.56 7.22 12.97
CA LEU A 136 4.27 6.27 14.02
C LEU A 136 4.56 4.82 13.58
N PRO A 137 4.98 3.94 14.50
CA PRO A 137 5.37 4.24 15.88
C PRO A 137 6.67 5.06 15.93
N LEU A 138 6.76 6.01 16.85
CA LEU A 138 7.94 6.90 16.92
C LEU A 138 9.21 6.11 17.18
N SER A 139 10.20 6.30 16.32
CA SER A 139 11.53 5.72 16.45
C SER A 139 12.58 6.70 15.99
N LYS A 140 13.86 6.37 16.21
CA LYS A 140 14.94 7.05 15.48
C LYS A 140 14.74 6.83 13.98
N PRO A 141 14.93 7.86 13.13
CA PRO A 141 14.85 7.69 11.69
C PRO A 141 15.76 6.56 11.21
N ALA A 142 15.21 5.72 10.36
CA ALA A 142 15.86 4.57 9.77
C ALA A 142 15.85 4.68 8.24
N THR A 143 16.59 3.78 7.60
CA THR A 143 16.64 3.71 6.14
C THR A 143 15.99 2.42 5.67
N TYR A 144 14.90 2.54 4.92
CA TYR A 144 14.23 1.42 4.27
C TYR A 144 14.41 1.47 2.74
N THR A 145 15.68 1.37 2.30
CA THR A 145 16.11 1.30 0.89
C THR A 145 16.86 0.01 0.55
N GLY A 146 16.53 -0.65 -0.55
CA GLY A 146 17.28 -1.80 -1.08
C GLY A 146 16.95 -2.10 -2.53
N LEU A 147 17.58 -3.12 -3.10
CA LEU A 147 17.19 -3.65 -4.41
C LEU A 147 15.73 -4.13 -4.36
N GLU A 148 14.88 -3.61 -5.25
CA GLU A 148 13.45 -3.95 -5.30
C GLU A 148 13.20 -5.43 -5.61
N THR A 149 14.14 -6.13 -6.24
CA THR A 149 13.97 -7.52 -6.63
C THR A 149 14.47 -8.52 -5.59
N THR A 150 15.32 -8.10 -4.64
CA THR A 150 16.04 -9.04 -3.74
C THR A 150 16.12 -8.61 -2.29
N GLU A 151 15.80 -7.36 -1.95
CA GLU A 151 16.00 -6.83 -0.60
C GLU A 151 14.73 -6.18 -0.04
N ARG A 152 14.14 -5.22 -0.77
CA ARG A 152 13.01 -4.40 -0.27
C ARG A 152 12.03 -4.12 -1.39
N TRP A 153 11.36 -5.19 -1.82
CA TRP A 153 10.41 -5.15 -2.92
C TRP A 153 9.23 -4.22 -2.67
N ASP A 154 8.86 -4.01 -1.41
CA ASP A 154 7.71 -3.26 -0.94
C ASP A 154 8.00 -1.78 -0.62
N GLN A 155 9.28 -1.36 -0.66
CA GLN A 155 9.74 -0.05 -0.21
C GLN A 155 9.00 1.13 -0.84
N ASP A 156 8.64 1.02 -2.12
CA ASP A 156 7.90 2.00 -2.92
C ASP A 156 6.58 1.41 -3.47
N ARG A 157 6.04 0.39 -2.78
CA ARG A 157 4.78 -0.29 -3.12
C ARG A 157 3.76 -0.27 -2.00
N ILE A 158 4.20 -0.30 -0.75
CA ILE A 158 3.32 -0.14 0.41
C ILE A 158 3.38 1.32 0.86
N TYR A 159 2.21 1.93 0.99
CA TYR A 159 2.05 3.30 1.45
C TYR A 159 1.23 3.31 2.74
N GLY A 160 1.51 4.30 3.58
CA GLY A 160 0.74 4.56 4.80
C GLY A 160 0.68 6.06 5.08
N CYS A 161 -0.19 6.42 6.02
CA CYS A 161 -0.40 7.81 6.37
C CYS A 161 0.55 8.25 7.49
N VAL A 162 1.19 9.40 7.30
CA VAL A 162 1.80 10.18 8.40
C VAL A 162 0.87 11.36 8.65
N CYS A 163 0.20 11.34 9.79
CA CYS A 163 -0.89 12.28 10.07
C CYS A 163 -0.41 13.69 10.40
N ASP A 164 -1.24 14.67 10.03
CA ASP A 164 -1.00 16.07 10.27
C ASP A 164 -1.17 16.41 11.76
N SER A 165 -0.46 17.44 12.21
CA SER A 165 -0.50 17.89 13.59
C SER A 165 -0.21 19.38 13.69
N SER A 166 -1.00 20.10 14.49
CA SER A 166 -0.71 21.50 14.82
C SER A 166 0.46 21.67 15.81
N TRP A 167 0.94 20.58 16.43
CA TRP A 167 2.09 20.59 17.34
C TRP A 167 3.24 19.71 16.83
N PRO A 168 4.50 19.97 17.24
CA PRO A 168 5.63 19.13 16.89
C PRO A 168 5.46 17.70 17.43
N VAL A 169 5.59 16.72 16.55
CA VAL A 169 5.50 15.29 16.89
C VAL A 169 6.89 14.68 16.91
N GLY A 170 7.21 13.93 17.96
CA GLY A 170 8.50 13.28 18.13
C GLY A 170 8.88 13.02 19.59
N LEU A 171 10.13 12.66 19.81
CA LEU A 171 10.68 12.23 21.10
C LEU A 171 11.49 13.32 21.81
N GLY A 172 11.73 14.46 21.17
CA GLY A 172 12.55 15.54 21.70
C GLY A 172 11.82 16.47 22.68
N PRO A 173 12.53 17.44 23.27
CA PRO A 173 11.98 18.43 24.18
C PRO A 173 10.89 19.27 23.49
N GLY A 174 9.73 19.44 24.14
CA GLY A 174 8.58 20.18 23.61
C GLY A 174 7.83 19.49 22.46
N GLN A 175 8.29 18.31 22.03
CA GLN A 175 7.57 17.47 21.09
C GLN A 175 6.61 16.55 21.82
N ARG A 176 5.54 16.15 21.15
CA ARG A 176 4.55 15.22 21.66
C ARG A 176 4.70 13.84 21.03
N GLN A 177 4.46 12.79 21.81
CA GLN A 177 4.59 11.41 21.32
C GLN A 177 3.47 10.97 20.36
N GLU A 178 2.40 11.76 20.23
CA GLU A 178 1.24 11.51 19.37
C GLU A 178 0.95 12.78 18.53
N PRO A 179 0.53 12.63 17.26
CA PRO A 179 0.01 13.71 16.42
C PRO A 179 -1.38 14.19 16.84
N GLU A 180 -1.88 15.27 16.24
CA GLU A 180 -3.27 15.71 16.42
C GLU A 180 -4.26 14.77 15.77
N TRP A 181 -4.02 14.44 14.50
CA TRP A 181 -4.80 13.44 13.76
C TRP A 181 -4.16 12.08 13.90
N PHE A 182 -4.94 11.04 14.09
CA PHE A 182 -4.44 9.70 14.32
C PHE A 182 -5.33 8.60 13.72
N GLY A 183 -4.89 7.36 13.91
CA GLY A 183 -5.48 6.17 13.29
C GLY A 183 -4.87 5.86 11.92
N PRO A 184 -5.20 4.69 11.32
CA PRO A 184 -4.55 4.23 10.08
C PRO A 184 -4.74 5.16 8.87
N TRP A 185 -5.80 5.97 8.90
CA TRP A 185 -6.19 6.88 7.82
C TRP A 185 -6.34 8.33 8.29
N CYS A 186 -5.77 8.70 9.44
CA CYS A 186 -5.85 10.05 10.02
C CYS A 186 -7.28 10.60 10.16
N SER A 187 -8.25 9.72 10.43
CA SER A 187 -9.68 10.08 10.50
C SER A 187 -10.15 10.43 11.90
N LEU A 188 -9.29 10.23 12.91
CA LEU A 188 -9.58 10.48 14.32
C LEU A 188 -8.73 11.63 14.81
N ARG A 189 -9.21 12.38 15.79
CA ARG A 189 -8.53 13.55 16.35
C ARG A 189 -8.38 13.40 17.86
N HIS A 190 -7.17 13.64 18.36
CA HIS A 190 -6.92 13.71 19.79
C HIS A 190 -7.61 14.92 20.40
N CYS A 191 -7.96 14.78 21.67
CA CYS A 191 -8.57 15.86 22.42
C CYS A 191 -7.50 16.79 23.03
N PRO A 192 -7.91 17.92 23.61
CA PRO A 192 -7.02 18.74 24.40
C PRO A 192 -6.35 17.92 25.49
N SER A 193 -5.03 18.07 25.60
CA SER A 193 -4.24 17.39 26.61
C SER A 193 -4.12 18.22 27.87
N GLY A 194 -4.14 17.58 29.02
CA GLY A 194 -3.85 18.22 30.30
C GLY A 194 -3.28 17.23 31.32
N ASP A 195 -2.73 17.76 32.40
CA ASP A 195 -2.30 16.98 33.57
C ASP A 195 -3.51 16.69 34.47
N ASP A 196 -3.61 15.52 35.08
CA ASP A 196 -4.78 15.21 35.92
C ASP A 196 -4.72 16.08 37.21
N PRO A 197 -5.70 16.97 37.44
CA PRO A 197 -5.69 17.85 38.61
C PRO A 197 -5.81 17.10 39.97
N TYR A 198 -6.05 15.79 39.97
CA TYR A 198 -6.12 14.95 41.17
C TYR A 198 -4.80 14.22 41.48
N THR A 199 -3.83 14.19 40.55
CA THR A 199 -2.54 13.50 40.73
C THR A 199 -1.44 14.48 41.14
N THR A 200 -1.44 14.93 42.40
CA THR A 200 -0.54 16.01 42.86
C THR A 200 0.97 15.71 42.86
N HIS A 201 1.38 14.48 42.53
CA HIS A 201 2.78 14.02 42.57
C HIS A 201 3.22 13.33 41.29
N VAL A 202 2.37 13.29 40.27
CA VAL A 202 2.65 12.69 38.97
C VAL A 202 2.20 13.72 37.95
N ASP A 203 3.05 13.99 36.97
CA ASP A 203 2.67 14.81 35.81
C ASP A 203 2.48 13.84 34.64
N GLU A 204 1.24 13.52 34.29
CA GLU A 204 0.94 12.57 33.21
C GLU A 204 1.33 13.12 31.84
N THR A 205 1.53 14.44 31.71
CA THR A 205 1.96 15.06 30.46
C THR A 205 3.48 14.97 30.27
N ASN A 206 4.24 14.58 31.29
CA ASN A 206 5.69 14.42 31.21
C ASN A 206 6.09 13.04 30.67
N CYS A 207 6.52 13.00 29.41
CA CYS A 207 6.97 11.78 28.73
C CYS A 207 8.48 11.54 28.78
N THR A 208 9.20 12.19 29.70
CA THR A 208 10.64 11.95 29.86
C THR A 208 10.90 10.51 30.30
N GLY A 209 11.64 9.74 29.50
CA GLY A 209 11.92 8.33 29.77
C GLY A 209 10.74 7.39 29.50
N VAL A 210 9.61 7.90 29.03
CA VAL A 210 8.42 7.11 28.70
C VAL A 210 8.55 6.58 27.26
N THR A 211 8.31 5.29 27.09
CA THR A 211 8.31 4.64 25.78
C THR A 211 7.06 5.03 25.00
N ALA A 212 7.24 5.57 23.79
CA ALA A 212 6.14 5.89 22.89
C ALA A 212 5.33 4.65 22.51
N ALA A 213 4.05 4.86 22.23
CA ALA A 213 3.16 3.80 21.79
C ALA A 213 3.78 2.99 20.64
N GLY A 214 3.72 1.66 20.74
CA GLY A 214 4.37 0.74 19.81
C GLY A 214 5.77 0.29 20.21
N GLY A 215 6.43 0.90 21.19
CA GLY A 215 7.63 0.33 21.84
C GLY A 215 8.98 0.65 21.18
N TYR A 216 9.04 1.56 20.20
CA TYR A 216 10.25 1.79 19.40
C TYR A 216 11.07 3.02 19.82
N GLY A 217 10.46 3.98 20.52
CA GLY A 217 11.07 5.26 20.88
C GLY A 217 10.88 5.57 22.35
N VAL A 218 11.81 6.30 22.96
CA VAL A 218 11.74 6.75 24.36
C VAL A 218 11.89 8.26 24.39
N GLY A 219 10.99 8.94 25.10
CA GLY A 219 11.00 10.40 25.21
C GLY A 219 12.26 10.93 25.90
N GLU A 220 12.87 11.93 25.29
CA GLU A 220 13.99 12.67 25.89
C GLU A 220 13.48 13.61 26.99
N LYS A 221 14.40 14.23 27.73
CA LYS A 221 14.06 15.19 28.78
C LYS A 221 13.23 16.35 28.21
N GLY A 222 12.02 16.53 28.74
CA GLY A 222 11.08 17.58 28.30
C GLY A 222 10.17 17.16 27.15
N ASN A 223 10.15 15.89 26.76
CA ASN A 223 9.16 15.34 25.84
C ASN A 223 7.77 15.23 26.50
N LEU A 224 6.71 15.34 25.70
CA LEU A 224 5.33 15.48 26.17
C LEU A 224 4.46 14.28 25.79
N CYS A 225 3.65 13.80 26.73
CA CYS A 225 2.63 12.80 26.50
C CYS A 225 1.32 13.46 26.03
N GLN A 226 0.55 12.74 25.23
CA GLN A 226 -0.85 13.08 24.95
C GLN A 226 -1.75 12.45 26.01
N VAL A 227 -2.40 13.30 26.80
CA VAL A 227 -3.30 12.89 27.88
C VAL A 227 -4.66 13.51 27.62
N ASP A 228 -5.45 12.85 26.78
CA ASP A 228 -6.76 13.35 26.34
C ASP A 228 -7.65 13.67 27.54
N CYS A 229 -8.17 14.90 27.56
CA CYS A 229 -9.08 15.41 28.59
C CYS A 229 -8.55 15.26 30.02
N ALA A 230 -7.23 15.34 30.20
CA ALA A 230 -6.55 15.24 31.50
C ALA A 230 -6.90 14.00 32.31
N ASN A 231 -7.29 12.89 31.67
CA ASN A 231 -7.88 11.71 32.34
C ASN A 231 -9.12 12.04 33.19
N ARG A 232 -9.79 13.17 32.94
CA ARG A 232 -10.95 13.70 33.67
C ARG A 232 -12.18 13.92 32.80
N GLY A 233 -12.17 13.36 31.60
CA GLY A 233 -13.29 13.44 30.67
C GLY A 233 -13.23 12.35 29.62
N LYS A 234 -14.34 12.22 28.89
CA LYS A 234 -14.39 11.40 27.69
C LYS A 234 -14.00 12.26 26.49
N CYS A 235 -13.05 11.77 25.69
CA CYS A 235 -12.72 12.36 24.39
C CYS A 235 -13.72 11.88 23.32
N ASP A 236 -14.30 12.82 22.58
CA ASP A 236 -14.94 12.54 21.29
C ASP A 236 -13.87 12.66 20.20
N THR A 237 -13.43 11.52 19.66
CA THR A 237 -12.34 11.48 18.68
C THR A 237 -12.76 11.87 17.27
N GLU A 238 -14.06 12.09 17.01
CA GLU A 238 -14.52 12.62 15.71
C GLU A 238 -14.36 14.15 15.67
N THR A 239 -14.60 14.82 16.80
CA THR A 239 -14.54 16.29 16.92
C THR A 239 -13.23 16.78 17.56
N GLY A 240 -12.62 15.96 18.42
CA GLY A 240 -11.53 16.32 19.31
C GLY A 240 -11.99 17.12 20.53
N GLU A 241 -13.25 16.97 20.98
CA GLU A 241 -13.80 17.71 22.13
C GLU A 241 -13.93 16.85 23.39
N CYS A 242 -13.71 17.48 24.55
CA CYS A 242 -13.81 16.83 25.85
C CYS A 242 -15.19 16.97 26.50
N SER A 243 -15.74 15.85 26.97
CA SER A 243 -16.86 15.81 27.90
C SER A 243 -16.38 15.49 29.31
N CYS A 244 -16.20 16.53 30.14
CA CYS A 244 -15.63 16.38 31.48
C CYS A 244 -16.54 15.63 32.46
N TRP A 245 -15.94 14.83 33.33
CA TRP A 245 -16.63 14.16 34.42
C TRP A 245 -16.97 15.11 35.56
N THR A 246 -17.88 14.66 36.43
CA THR A 246 -18.35 15.47 37.57
C THR A 246 -17.18 15.98 38.41
N GLY A 247 -17.19 17.29 38.66
CA GLY A 247 -16.15 17.99 39.42
C GLY A 247 -15.00 18.55 38.60
N SER A 248 -14.93 18.22 37.32
CA SER A 248 -13.98 18.80 36.36
C SER A 248 -14.71 19.59 35.27
N TYR A 249 -14.09 20.65 34.76
CA TYR A 249 -14.62 21.46 33.66
C TYR A 249 -13.48 22.15 32.88
N GLY A 250 -13.84 22.90 31.84
CA GLY A 250 -12.89 23.55 30.93
C GLY A 250 -12.72 22.74 29.64
N HIS A 251 -11.87 23.25 28.75
CA HIS A 251 -11.65 22.68 27.42
C HIS A 251 -10.90 21.34 27.46
N ASP A 252 -10.05 21.13 28.47
CA ASP A 252 -9.21 19.95 28.68
C ASP A 252 -9.52 19.21 30.01
N CYS A 253 -10.57 19.64 30.73
CA CYS A 253 -10.99 19.09 32.02
C CYS A 253 -9.99 19.26 33.18
N THR A 254 -9.02 20.16 33.07
CA THR A 254 -8.04 20.44 34.13
C THR A 254 -8.59 21.31 35.28
N LEU A 255 -9.69 22.03 35.07
CA LEU A 255 -10.25 22.92 36.09
C LEU A 255 -11.20 22.18 37.03
N LEU A 256 -11.06 22.43 38.34
CA LEU A 256 -11.89 21.80 39.37
C LEU A 256 -13.02 22.70 39.83
N SER A 257 -14.24 22.16 39.84
CA SER A 257 -15.39 22.86 40.42
C SER A 257 -15.27 22.90 41.94
N ALA A 258 -15.35 24.10 42.52
CA ALA A 258 -15.35 24.30 43.97
C ALA A 258 -16.52 23.61 44.69
N LEU A 259 -17.55 23.20 43.95
CA LEU A 259 -18.78 22.56 44.46
C LEU A 259 -18.71 21.02 44.44
N ALA A 260 -17.59 20.43 43.99
CA ALA A 260 -17.45 18.99 43.84
C ALA A 260 -16.65 18.30 44.97
N ARG A 261 -16.56 18.95 46.13
CA ARG A 261 -16.04 18.36 47.38
C ARG A 261 -17.18 17.82 48.24
#